data_AF-A0A4Y7RS03-F1
#
_entry.id   AF-A0A4Y7RS03-F1
#
_cell.length_a   1.000
_cell.length_b   1.000
_cell.length_c   1.000
_cell.angle_alpha   90.00
_cell.angle_beta   90.00
_cell.angle_gamma   90.00
#
_symmetry.space_group_name_H-M   'P 1'
#
loop_
_entity.id
_entity.type
_entity.pdbx_description
1 polymer ?
#
loop_
_entity_poly.entity_id
_entity_poly.type
_entity_poly.pdbx_seq_one_letter_code
_entity_poly.pdbx_strand_id
1 'polypeptide(L)'
;MSQQEVNREGYEQKDIDEMNQYIPFVDTKIFWKEDYGWTSRYWESLRKMGWTLVKSKNDPETVIALDEAGHECLSASPDRIALLKLLTNYFLGGG
;
A
#
# COMPACT_ATOMS: atom_id res chain seq x y z
N MET A 1 -14.91 28.20 -0.78
CA MET A 1 -14.66 26.99 0.03
C MET A 1 -13.20 26.62 -0.19
N SER A 2 -12.35 26.77 0.82
CA SER A 2 -10.94 26.40 0.73
C SER A 2 -10.86 24.89 0.51
N GLN A 3 -10.32 24.46 -0.63
CA GLN A 3 -9.92 23.07 -0.83
C GLN A 3 -8.88 22.79 0.26
N GLN A 4 -9.24 22.02 1.27
CA GLN A 4 -8.23 21.46 2.16
C GLN A 4 -7.37 20.56 1.29
N GLU A 5 -6.11 20.93 1.10
CA GLU A 5 -5.14 20.07 0.45
C GLU A 5 -5.07 18.77 1.24
N VAL A 6 -5.60 17.71 0.66
CA VAL A 6 -5.50 16.37 1.25
C VAL A 6 -4.01 16.02 1.22
N ASN A 7 -3.38 15.90 2.38
CA ASN A 7 -2.00 15.43 2.48
C ASN A 7 -1.94 13.95 2.09
N ARG A 8 -1.68 13.69 0.81
CA ARG A 8 -1.70 12.36 0.18
C ARG A 8 -0.35 11.65 0.24
N GLU A 9 0.34 11.77 1.38
CA GLU A 9 1.63 11.10 1.62
C GLU A 9 2.68 11.44 0.53
N GLY A 10 2.62 12.64 -0.06
CA GLY A 10 3.54 13.09 -1.12
C GLY A 10 3.18 12.66 -2.54
N TYR A 11 2.03 11.99 -2.75
CA TYR A 11 1.56 11.55 -4.07
C TYR A 11 0.29 12.27 -4.52
N GLU A 12 0.23 12.67 -5.78
CA GLU A 12 -1.00 13.15 -6.39
C GLU A 12 -1.86 12.01 -6.94
N GLN A 13 -3.15 12.27 -7.18
CA GLN A 13 -4.02 11.28 -7.85
C GLN A 13 -3.45 10.86 -9.20
N LYS A 14 -2.89 11.82 -9.94
CA LYS A 14 -2.35 11.60 -11.27
C LYS A 14 -1.21 10.59 -11.27
N ASP A 15 -0.30 10.69 -10.30
CA ASP A 15 0.83 9.75 -10.15
C ASP A 15 0.32 8.32 -9.97
N ILE A 16 -0.71 8.15 -9.13
CA ILE A 16 -1.32 6.86 -8.86
C ILE A 16 -2.10 6.33 -10.07
N ASP A 17 -2.78 7.21 -10.81
CA ASP A 17 -3.50 6.85 -12.03
C ASP A 17 -2.52 6.34 -13.12
N GLU A 18 -1.38 7.01 -13.29
CA GLU A 18 -0.30 6.56 -14.19
C GLU A 18 0.25 5.20 -13.77
N MET A 19 0.50 4.97 -12.47
CA MET A 19 0.93 3.66 -11.97
C MET A 19 -0.11 2.57 -12.23
N ASN A 20 -1.39 2.86 -12.00
CA ASN A 20 -2.50 1.93 -12.18
C ASN A 20 -2.73 1.51 -13.64
N GLN A 21 -2.18 2.23 -14.62
CA GLN A 21 -2.21 1.80 -16.03
C GLN A 21 -1.40 0.52 -16.26
N TYR A 22 -0.35 0.30 -15.45
CA TYR A 22 0.55 -0.84 -15.55
C TYR A 22 0.22 -1.98 -14.58
N ILE A 23 -0.74 -1.79 -13.67
CA ILE A 23 -1.21 -2.82 -12.75
C ILE A 23 -2.33 -3.64 -13.43
N PRO A 24 -2.09 -4.93 -13.72
CA PRO A 24 -3.03 -5.74 -14.50
C PRO A 24 -4.29 -6.15 -13.70
N PHE A 25 -4.20 -6.25 -12.38
CA PHE A 25 -5.31 -6.72 -11.54
C PHE A 25 -6.06 -5.57 -10.89
N VAL A 26 -7.38 -5.55 -11.09
CA VAL A 26 -8.26 -4.54 -10.52
C VAL A 26 -8.17 -4.51 -8.98
N ASP A 27 -7.99 -5.67 -8.34
CA ASP A 27 -7.96 -5.75 -6.87
C ASP A 27 -6.66 -5.21 -6.26
N THR A 28 -5.58 -5.12 -7.04
CA THR A 28 -4.31 -4.55 -6.58
C THR A 28 -4.10 -3.11 -7.04
N LYS A 29 -5.04 -2.54 -7.80
CA LYS A 29 -5.02 -1.10 -8.14
C LYS A 29 -5.10 -0.25 -6.88
N ILE A 30 -4.31 0.82 -6.88
CA ILE A 30 -4.13 1.71 -5.75
C ILE A 30 -5.19 2.81 -5.80
N PHE A 31 -5.85 3.09 -4.68
CA PHE A 31 -6.80 4.18 -4.53
C PHE A 31 -6.65 4.89 -3.18
N TRP A 32 -7.12 6.12 -3.11
CA TRP A 32 -7.13 6.90 -1.87
C TRP A 32 -8.35 6.52 -1.03
N LYS A 33 -8.12 6.20 0.25
CA LYS A 33 -9.18 6.04 1.24
C LYS A 33 -9.07 7.13 2.29
N GLU A 34 -10.15 7.89 2.46
CA GLU A 34 -10.27 8.89 3.52
C GLU A 34 -9.94 8.27 4.89
N ASP A 35 -9.22 9.03 5.72
CA ASP A 35 -8.75 8.64 7.06
C ASP A 35 -7.82 7.41 7.13
N TYR A 36 -7.37 6.87 6.00
CA TYR A 36 -6.44 5.74 5.97
C TYR A 36 -5.21 5.97 5.10
N GLY A 37 -5.37 6.65 3.96
CA GLY A 37 -4.32 6.86 2.96
C GLY A 37 -4.45 5.93 1.76
N TRP A 38 -3.37 5.80 0.99
CA TRP A 38 -3.34 4.94 -0.19
C TRP A 38 -3.51 3.46 0.17
N THR A 39 -4.28 2.72 -0.63
CA THR A 39 -4.58 1.31 -0.40
C THR A 39 -4.99 0.59 -1.68
N SER A 40 -5.23 -0.72 -1.60
CA SER A 40 -5.82 -1.53 -2.66
C SER A 40 -6.84 -2.50 -2.06
N ARG A 41 -7.78 -3.03 -2.86
CA ARG A 41 -8.81 -3.96 -2.35
C ARG A 41 -8.18 -5.23 -1.77
N TYR A 42 -7.10 -5.68 -2.40
CA TYR A 42 -6.34 -6.82 -1.93
C TYR A 42 -5.70 -6.52 -0.57
N TRP A 43 -5.04 -5.38 -0.41
CA TRP A 43 -4.51 -4.98 0.90
C TRP A 43 -5.60 -4.85 1.97
N GLU A 44 -6.75 -4.27 1.65
CA GLU A 44 -7.88 -4.22 2.58
C GLU A 44 -8.37 -5.61 3.00
N SER A 45 -8.29 -6.60 2.11
CA SER A 45 -8.66 -7.99 2.42
C SER A 45 -7.64 -8.63 3.36
N LEU A 46 -6.33 -8.44 3.11
CA LEU A 46 -5.28 -8.88 4.03
C LEU A 46 -5.45 -8.27 5.43
N ARG A 47 -5.74 -6.97 5.50
CA ARG A 47 -6.03 -6.29 6.78
C ARG A 47 -7.21 -6.90 7.53
N LYS A 48 -8.27 -7.30 6.83
CA LYS A 48 -9.41 -7.99 7.44
C LYS A 48 -9.04 -9.36 8.00
N MET A 49 -8.00 -10.00 7.46
CA MET A 49 -7.46 -11.26 7.98
C MET A 49 -6.50 -11.07 9.16
N GLY A 50 -6.11 -9.83 9.47
CA GLY A 50 -5.24 -9.51 10.61
C GLY A 50 -3.88 -8.93 10.22
N TRP A 51 -3.60 -8.76 8.92
CA TRP A 51 -2.33 -8.20 8.48
C TRP A 51 -2.19 -6.73 8.86
N THR A 52 -0.96 -6.33 9.16
CA THR A 52 -0.65 -4.96 9.62
C THR A 52 0.54 -4.36 8.86
N LEU A 53 0.61 -3.03 8.83
CA LEU A 53 1.79 -2.29 8.37
C LEU A 53 2.48 -1.64 9.56
N VAL A 54 3.78 -1.80 9.63
CA VAL A 54 4.64 -1.14 10.62
C VAL A 54 5.81 -0.47 9.92
N LYS A 55 6.39 0.56 10.53
CA LYS A 55 7.68 1.09 10.09
C LYS A 55 8.80 0.20 10.63
N SER A 56 9.83 -0.03 9.82
CA SER A 56 11.04 -0.69 10.28
C SER A 56 11.70 0.13 11.39
N LYS A 57 12.20 -0.57 12.42
CA LYS A 57 12.94 0.05 13.52
C LYS A 57 14.34 0.49 13.11
N ASN A 58 14.92 -0.20 12.13
CA ASN A 58 16.28 0.06 11.66
C ASN A 58 16.31 1.11 10.55
N ASP A 59 15.21 1.24 9.81
CA ASP A 59 15.06 2.20 8.73
C ASP A 59 13.64 2.78 8.71
N PRO A 60 13.42 4.00 9.22
CA PRO A 60 12.10 4.64 9.28
C PRO A 60 11.43 4.90 7.92
N GLU A 61 12.17 4.81 6.81
CA GLU A 61 11.65 4.90 5.43
C GLU A 61 11.17 3.54 4.91
N THR A 62 11.48 2.45 5.59
CA THR A 62 11.00 1.13 5.20
C THR A 62 9.69 0.81 5.89
N VAL A 63 8.68 0.42 5.10
CA VAL A 63 7.41 -0.11 5.57
C VAL A 63 7.44 -1.63 5.47
N ILE A 64 6.97 -2.31 6.51
CA ILE A 64 6.92 -3.76 6.63
C ILE A 64 5.46 -4.20 6.76
N ALA A 65 5.03 -5.16 5.94
CA ALA A 65 3.79 -5.89 6.10
C ALA A 65 4.01 -7.15 6.94
N LEU A 66 3.24 -7.25 8.02
CA LEU A 66 3.21 -8.41 8.89
C LEU A 66 1.91 -9.21 8.66
N ASP A 67 2.00 -10.53 8.66
CA ASP A 67 0.82 -11.41 8.68
C ASP A 67 0.06 -11.34 10.02
N GLU A 68 -1.03 -12.11 10.13
CA GLU A 68 -1.84 -12.18 11.35
C GLU A 68 -1.11 -12.79 12.56
N ALA A 69 -0.02 -13.53 12.33
CA ALA A 69 0.84 -14.07 13.38
C ALA A 69 1.99 -13.11 13.76
N GLY A 70 2.14 -12.00 13.03
CA GLY A 70 3.19 -11.01 13.23
C GLY A 70 4.51 -11.32 12.50
N HIS A 71 4.51 -12.28 11.56
CA HIS A 71 5.69 -12.54 10.74
C HIS A 71 5.80 -11.53 9.61
N GLU A 72 7.03 -11.09 9.33
CA GLU A 72 7.33 -10.25 8.18
C GLU A 72 7.18 -11.05 6.88
N CYS A 73 6.26 -10.61 6.02
CA CYS A 73 6.03 -11.22 4.70
C CYS A 73 6.61 -10.38 3.56
N LEU A 74 6.49 -9.05 3.67
CA LEU A 74 6.93 -8.11 2.66
C LEU A 74 7.48 -6.85 3.32
N SER A 75 8.53 -6.28 2.73
CA SER A 75 9.05 -4.97 3.13
C SER A 75 9.43 -4.17 1.90
N ALA A 76 9.20 -2.86 1.94
CA ALA A 76 9.50 -1.96 0.84
C ALA A 76 9.84 -0.57 1.35
N SER A 77 10.74 0.09 0.64
CA SER A 77 11.11 1.50 0.80
C SER A 77 10.78 2.25 -0.50
N PRO A 78 10.49 3.56 -0.45
CA PRO A 78 10.57 4.43 0.73
C PRO A 78 9.25 4.57 1.52
N ASP A 79 8.19 3.88 1.11
CA ASP A 79 6.86 4.12 1.68
C ASP A 79 5.84 3.01 1.37
N ARG A 80 4.59 3.33 1.70
CA ARG A 80 3.41 2.50 1.48
C ARG A 80 3.13 2.24 -0.01
N ILE A 81 3.35 3.19 -0.91
CA ILE A 81 3.12 2.99 -2.35
C ILE A 81 4.09 1.94 -2.88
N ALA A 82 5.36 1.98 -2.46
CA ALA A 82 6.33 0.95 -2.81
C ALA A 82 5.85 -0.45 -2.38
N LEU A 83 5.30 -0.56 -1.16
CA LEU A 83 4.76 -1.82 -0.66
C LEU A 83 3.52 -2.30 -1.42
N LEU A 84 2.58 -1.39 -1.74
CA LEU A 84 1.38 -1.74 -2.52
C LEU A 84 1.73 -2.20 -3.95
N LYS A 85 2.79 -1.62 -4.55
CA LYS A 85 3.33 -2.10 -5.83
C LYS A 85 3.91 -3.50 -5.69
N LEU A 86 4.70 -3.76 -4.65
CA LEU A 86 5.24 -5.09 -4.38
C LEU A 86 4.14 -6.12 -4.17
N LEU A 87 3.05 -5.72 -3.51
CA LEU A 87 1.88 -6.57 -3.26
C LEU A 87 1.20 -7.04 -4.55
N THR A 88 1.23 -6.24 -5.63
CA THR A 88 0.76 -6.66 -6.96
C THR A 88 1.56 -7.85 -7.49
N ASN A 89 2.87 -7.90 -7.23
CA ASN A 89 3.72 -9.02 -7.62
C ASN A 89 3.51 -10.24 -6.71
N TYR A 90 3.28 -10.01 -5.42
CA TYR A 90 2.95 -11.10 -4.49
C TYR A 90 1.63 -11.79 -4.87
N PHE A 91 0.61 -11.01 -5.28
CA PHE A 91 -0.65 -11.53 -5.79
C PHE A 91 -0.48 -12.43 -7.02
N LEU A 92 0.50 -12.14 -7.88
CA LEU A 92 0.86 -12.96 -9.05
C LEU A 92 1.54 -14.28 -8.71
N GLY A 93 2.39 -14.27 -7.68
CA GLY A 93 3.26 -15.40 -7.34
C GLY A 93 2.55 -16.55 -6.61
N GLY A 94 1.45 -16.25 -5.92
CA GLY A 94 0.84 -17.18 -4.96
C GLY A 94 1.75 -17.37 -3.75
N GLY A 95 1.31 -16.88 -2.58
CA GLY A 95 1.88 -17.28 -1.30
C GLY A 95 1.63 -18.76 -1.01
#